data_AF-A0A2V6EN22-F1
#
_entry.id   AF-A0A2V6EN22-F1
#
_cell.length_a   1.000
_cell.length_b   1.000
_cell.length_c   1.000
_cell.angle_alpha   90.00
_cell.angle_beta   90.00
_cell.angle_gamma   90.00
#
_symmetry.space_group_name_H-M   'P 1'
#
loop_
_entity.id
_entity.type
_entity.pdbx_description
1 polymer ?
#
loop_
_entity_poly.entity_id
_entity_poly.type
_entity_poly.pdbx_seq_one_letter_code
_entity_poly.pdbx_strand_id
1 'polypeptide(L)' 'MFSQLGDKLQDIFKDLRGHGTISESNINDALRQVRLALLEADVDFQVAKNFVARVKEKALG' A
#
# COMPACT_ATOMS: atom_id res chain seq x y z
N MET A 1 -9.73 -13.78 6.50
CA MET A 1 -8.44 -13.08 6.67
C MET A 1 -7.79 -12.77 5.33
N PHE A 2 -7.41 -13.77 4.51
CA PHE A 2 -6.78 -13.51 3.20
C PHE A 2 -7.67 -12.75 2.20
N SER A 3 -8.96 -13.06 2.14
CA SER A 3 -9.95 -12.35 1.30
C SER A 3 -10.07 -10.87 1.65
N GLN A 4 -10.10 -10.55 2.94
CA GLN A 4 -10.23 -9.17 3.45
C GLN A 4 -9.02 -8.29 3.10
N LEU A 5 -7.81 -8.87 3.08
CA LEU A 5 -6.61 -8.19 2.59
C LEU A 5 -6.70 -7.91 1.09
N GLY A 6 -7.17 -8.90 0.31
CA GLY A 6 -7.38 -8.76 -1.13
C GLY A 6 -8.33 -7.61 -1.47
N ASP A 7 -9.45 -7.52 -0.75
CA ASP A 7 -10.44 -6.46 -0.94
C ASP A 7 -9.86 -5.07 -0.64
N LYS A 8 -9.15 -4.92 0.49
CA LYS A 8 -8.47 -3.66 0.85
C LYS A 8 -7.44 -3.23 -0.18
N LEU A 9 -6.63 -4.16 -0.67
CA LEU A 9 -5.64 -3.86 -1.70
C LEU A 9 -6.31 -3.46 -3.03
N GLN A 10 -7.40 -4.12 -3.41
CA GLN A 10 -8.15 -3.74 -4.62
C GLN A 10 -8.66 -2.31 -4.55
N ASP A 11 -9.18 -1.88 -3.40
CA ASP A 11 -9.69 -0.52 -3.24
C ASP A 11 -8.55 0.52 -3.28
N ILE A 12 -7.42 0.25 -2.63
CA ILE A 12 -6.22 1.11 -2.72
C ILE A 12 -5.76 1.26 -4.19
N PHE A 13 -5.80 0.17 -4.98
CA PHE A 13 -5.44 0.23 -6.40
C PHE A 13 -6.48 0.91 -7.29
N LYS A 14 -7.75 0.93 -6.90
CA LYS A 14 -8.78 1.71 -7.61
C LYS A 14 -8.56 3.21 -7.39
N ASP A 15 -8.29 3.61 -6.16
CA ASP A 15 -8.00 5.01 -5.83
C ASP A 15 -6.76 5.52 -6.58
N LEU A 16 -5.67 4.75 -6.54
CA LEU A 16 -4.45 5.08 -7.30
C LEU A 16 -4.69 5.21 -8.81
N ARG A 17 -5.52 4.35 -9.40
CA ARG A 17 -5.86 4.42 -10.84
C ARG A 17 -6.85 5.53 -11.16
N GLY A 18 -7.66 5.97 -10.20
CA GLY A 18 -8.58 7.10 -10.34
C GLY A 18 -7.87 8.45 -10.42
N HIS A 19 -6.65 8.53 -9.91
CA HIS A 19 -5.78 9.68 -10.07
C HIS A 19 -5.14 9.66 -11.46
N GLY A 20 -5.59 10.53 -12.37
CA GLY A 20 -5.10 10.62 -13.76
C GLY A 20 -3.59 10.83 -13.92
N THR A 21 -2.90 11.22 -12.84
CA THR A 21 -1.44 11.21 -12.73
C THR A 21 -1.04 10.66 -11.36
N ILE A 22 -0.05 9.78 -11.34
CA ILE A 22 0.54 9.29 -10.10
C ILE A 22 1.54 10.35 -9.60
N SER A 23 1.21 10.98 -8.47
CA SER A 23 2.08 11.92 -7.76
C SER A 23 2.74 11.24 -6.57
N GLU A 24 3.86 11.80 -6.10
CA GLU A 24 4.54 11.32 -4.89
C GLU A 24 3.63 11.38 -3.65
N SER A 25 2.70 12.35 -3.58
CA SER A 25 1.68 12.43 -2.53
C SER A 25 0.75 11.21 -2.57
N ASN A 26 0.19 10.89 -3.75
CA ASN A 26 -0.75 9.80 -3.91
C ASN A 26 -0.08 8.43 -3.62
N ILE A 27 1.18 8.27 -4.01
CA ILE A 27 1.99 7.09 -3.68
C ILE A 27 2.15 6.96 -2.16
N ASN A 28 2.55 8.03 -1.48
CA ASN A 28 2.74 8.01 -0.03
C ASN A 28 1.45 7.68 0.72
N ASP A 29 0.31 8.23 0.30
CA ASP A 29 -0.99 7.98 0.90
C ASP A 29 -1.43 6.52 0.69
N ALA A 30 -1.28 5.98 -0.52
CA ALA A 30 -1.58 4.58 -0.81
C ALA A 30 -0.68 3.62 -0.02
N LEU A 31 0.63 3.90 0.05
CA LEU A 31 1.57 3.10 0.83
C LEU A 31 1.25 3.10 2.33
N ARG A 32 0.72 4.21 2.85
CA ARG A 32 0.23 4.29 4.23
C ARG A 32 -0.94 3.34 4.45
N GLN A 33 -1.88 3.28 3.51
CA GLN A 33 -3.01 2.35 3.59
C GLN A 33 -2.57 0.88 3.47
N VAL A 34 -1.64 0.58 2.55
CA VAL A 34 -1.05 -0.76 2.43
C VAL A 34 -0.40 -1.19 3.75
N ARG A 35 0.35 -0.30 4.41
CA ARG A 35 0.96 -0.60 5.71
C ARG A 35 -0.09 -0.98 6.76
N LEU A 36 -1.19 -0.23 6.83
CA LEU A 36 -2.27 -0.51 7.77
C LEU A 36 -2.95 -1.85 7.47
N ALA A 37 -3.25 -2.14 6.21
CA ALA A 37 -3.83 -3.41 5.79
C ALA A 37 -2.93 -4.61 6.12
N LEU A 38 -1.61 -4.45 6.00
CA LEU A 38 -0.65 -5.49 6.39
C LEU A 38 -0.65 -5.73 7.90
N LEU A 39 -0.67 -4.68 8.72
CA LEU A 39 -0.70 -4.81 10.18
C LEU A 39 -2.01 -5.44 10.68
N GLU A 40 -3.13 -5.11 10.05
CA GLU A 40 -4.43 -5.73 10.36
C GLU A 40 -4.51 -7.21 9.96
N ALA A 41 -3.67 -7.65 9.03
CA ALA A 41 -3.55 -9.04 8.62
C ALA A 41 -2.55 -9.84 9.47
N ASP A 42 -2.20 -9.35 10.66
CA ASP A 42 -1.21 -9.92 11.59
C ASP A 42 0.21 -10.08 10.99
N VAL A 43 0.59 -9.20 10.07
CA VAL A 43 1.96 -9.15 9.55
C VAL A 43 2.86 -8.39 10.53
N ASP A 44 4.05 -8.94 10.79
CA ASP A 44 5.05 -8.30 11.63
C ASP A 44 5.40 -6.88 11.16
N PHE A 45 5.56 -5.97 12.12
CA PHE A 45 5.81 -4.56 11.85
C PHE A 45 7.09 -4.31 11.04
N GLN A 46 8.17 -5.05 11.31
CA GLN A 46 9.42 -4.89 10.56
C GLN A 46 9.26 -5.39 9.13
N VAL A 47 8.53 -6.49 8.93
CA VAL A 47 8.22 -7.01 7.59
C VAL A 47 7.40 -6.01 6.79
N ALA A 48 6.32 -5.48 7.38
CA ALA A 48 5.46 -4.50 6.73
C ALA A 48 6.21 -3.20 6.41
N LYS A 49 7.03 -2.69 7.34
CA LYS A 49 7.86 -1.50 7.14
C LYS A 49 8.87 -1.69 6.00
N ASN A 50 9.61 -2.79 5.99
CA ASN A 50 10.62 -3.07 4.98
C ASN A 50 10.00 -3.36 3.60
N PHE A 51 8.80 -3.95 3.57
CA PHE A 51 8.04 -4.12 2.34
C PHE A 51 7.65 -2.76 1.75
N VAL A 52 7.00 -1.90 2.54
CA VAL A 52 6.54 -0.58 2.09
C VAL A 52 7.72 0.31 1.66
N ALA A 53 8.85 0.27 2.37
CA ALA A 53 10.05 1.02 1.98
C ALA A 53 10.58 0.61 0.61
N ARG A 54 10.68 -0.70 0.34
CA ARG A 54 11.12 -1.23 -0.96
C ARG A 54 10.16 -0.90 -2.09
N VAL A 55 8.85 -0.92 -1.82
CA VAL A 55 7.84 -0.54 -2.82
C VAL A 55 7.92 0.96 -3.11
N LYS A 56 8.12 1.81 -2.09
CA LYS A 56 8.30 3.26 -2.26
C LYS A 56 9.48 3.58 -3.17
N GLU A 57 10.62 2.96 -2.91
CA GLU A 57 11.84 3.16 -3.70
C GLU A 57 11.60 2.80 -5.18
N LYS A 58 10.95 1.67 -5.45
CA LYS A 58 10.58 1.25 -6.82
C LYS A 58 9.52 2.10 -7.51
N ALA A 59 8.73 2.84 -6.74
CA ALA A 59 7.66 3.68 -7.29
C ALA A 59 8.14 5.12 -7.58
N LEU A 60 9.24 5.55 -6.96
CA LEU A 60 9.84 6.88 -7.14
C LEU A 60 11.12 6.86 -7.99
N GLY A 61 11.79 5.71 -8.09
CA GLY A 61 12.92 5.47 -9.00
C GLY A 61 12.46 4.93 -10.35
#